data_AF-A0A7W3WHT1-F1
#
_entry.id   AF-A0A7W3WHT1-F1
#
_cell.length_a   1.000
_cell.length_b   1.000
_cell.length_c   1.000
_cell.angle_alpha   90.00
_cell.angle_beta   90.00
_cell.angle_gamma   90.00
#
_symmetry.space_group_name_H-M   'P 1'
#
loop_
_entity.id
_entity.type
_entity.pdbx_description
1 polymer ?
#
loop_
_entity_poly.entity_id
_entity_poly.type
_entity_poly.pdbx_seq_one_letter_code
_entity_poly.pdbx_strand_id
1 'polypeptide(L)'
;MTTTILARPAAEEERPPLPIRVPGDTLPPPRAGFLEDMEEEDNGRGFEDEPESRRLGTYLHRLVREGDARAAAAGRQVPRTRAQMMERLAAAGGGR
;
A
#
# COMPACT_ATOMS: atom_id res chain seq x y z
N MET A 1 36.51 -42.59 1.96
CA MET A 1 36.56 -41.93 3.28
C MET A 1 35.44 -40.91 3.31
N THR A 2 34.41 -41.14 4.12
CA THR A 2 33.15 -40.39 4.10
C THR A 2 33.14 -39.44 5.30
N THR A 3 33.18 -38.14 5.05
CA THR A 3 33.10 -37.11 6.10
C THR A 3 31.65 -36.71 6.30
N THR A 4 31.05 -37.14 7.41
CA THR A 4 29.73 -36.71 7.87
C THR A 4 29.85 -35.35 8.55
N ILE A 5 29.25 -34.31 7.98
CA ILE A 5 29.12 -32.99 8.61
C ILE A 5 27.85 -32.99 9.46
N LEU A 6 28.00 -32.96 10.79
CA LEU A 6 26.92 -32.76 11.74
C LEU A 6 26.35 -31.34 11.58
N ALA A 7 25.08 -31.24 11.18
CA ALA A 7 24.34 -29.99 11.20
C ALA A 7 24.15 -29.53 12.66
N ARG A 8 24.70 -28.36 13.02
CA ARG A 8 24.35 -27.66 14.26
C ARG A 8 22.86 -27.28 14.21
N PRO A 9 22.05 -27.55 15.24
CA PRO A 9 20.72 -26.96 15.32
C PRO A 9 20.87 -25.45 15.43
N ALA A 10 20.08 -24.71 14.64
CA ALA A 10 19.97 -23.27 14.74
C ALA A 10 19.55 -22.93 16.17
N ALA A 11 20.47 -22.37 16.95
CA ALA A 11 20.11 -21.71 18.19
C ALA A 11 19.14 -20.59 17.80
N GLU A 12 17.95 -20.62 18.38
CA GLU A 12 17.00 -19.52 18.32
C GLU A 12 17.73 -18.28 18.84
N GLU A 13 18.16 -17.44 17.89
CA GLU A 13 18.70 -16.13 18.16
C GLU A 13 17.54 -15.33 18.76
N GLU A 14 17.55 -15.22 20.10
CA GLU A 14 16.60 -14.46 20.89
C GLU A 14 16.61 -13.02 20.37
N ARG A 15 15.70 -12.74 19.42
CA ARG A 15 15.56 -11.42 18.84
C ARG A 15 15.23 -10.47 19.99
N PRO A 16 16.00 -9.38 20.19
CA PRO A 16 15.67 -8.43 21.23
C PRO A 16 14.24 -7.94 20.99
N PRO A 17 13.41 -7.83 22.05
CA PRO A 17 12.04 -7.39 21.90
C PRO A 17 12.01 -6.04 21.20
N LEU A 18 11.14 -5.90 20.21
CA LEU A 18 10.90 -4.62 19.54
C LEU A 18 10.59 -3.57 20.61
N PRO A 19 11.12 -2.34 20.51
CA PRO A 19 10.87 -1.31 21.50
C PRO A 19 9.35 -1.11 21.66
N ILE A 20 8.87 -1.36 22.88
CA ILE A 20 7.49 -1.12 23.28
C ILE A 20 7.25 0.38 23.11
N ARG A 21 6.34 0.76 22.19
CA ARG A 21 5.87 2.16 22.10
C ARG A 21 5.16 2.52 23.40
N VAL A 22 5.85 3.22 24.28
CA VAL A 22 5.24 3.85 25.45
C VAL A 22 4.38 5.01 24.94
N PRO A 23 3.05 5.02 25.19
CA PRO A 23 2.22 6.15 24.82
C PRO A 23 2.56 7.31 25.77
N GLY A 24 3.33 8.28 25.28
CA GLY A 24 3.75 9.42 26.09
C GLY A 24 5.00 10.12 25.56
N ASP A 25 5.89 9.38 24.90
CA ASP A 25 7.09 9.94 24.26
C ASP A 25 6.90 9.93 22.75
N THR A 26 6.13 10.89 22.23
CA THR A 26 6.28 11.27 20.83
C THR A 26 7.64 11.96 20.71
N LEU A 27 8.69 11.17 20.52
CA LEU A 27 9.91 11.68 19.90
C LEU A 27 9.46 12.46 18.65
N PRO A 28 9.86 13.73 18.48
CA PRO A 28 9.53 14.45 17.26
C PRO A 28 9.96 13.58 16.08
N PRO A 29 9.16 13.52 14.99
CA PRO A 29 9.57 12.78 13.81
C PRO A 29 10.99 13.23 13.45
N PRO A 30 11.90 12.29 13.09
CA PRO A 30 13.26 12.65 12.74
C PRO A 30 13.18 13.69 11.62
N ARG A 31 13.54 14.93 11.96
CA ARG A 31 13.51 16.02 10.98
C ARG A 31 14.62 15.79 9.99
N ALA A 32 14.26 15.59 8.74
CA ALA A 32 15.23 15.35 7.66
C ALA A 32 15.90 16.67 7.20
N GLY A 33 15.53 17.80 7.82
CA GLY A 33 16.12 19.11 7.55
C GLY A 33 15.90 19.48 6.10
N PHE A 34 16.99 19.60 5.33
CA PHE A 34 16.96 19.95 3.92
C PHE A 34 16.06 19.05 3.05
N LEU A 35 15.93 17.77 3.39
CA LEU A 35 15.03 16.85 2.69
C LEU A 35 13.55 17.16 2.97
N GLU A 36 13.21 17.55 4.20
CA GLU A 36 11.87 18.00 4.57
C GLU A 36 11.55 19.33 3.91
N ASP A 37 12.51 20.27 3.87
CA ASP A 37 12.34 21.56 3.19
C ASP A 37 12.10 21.37 1.68
N MET A 38 12.81 20.42 1.05
CA MET A 38 12.60 20.05 -0.35
C MET A 38 11.22 19.42 -0.58
N GLU A 39 10.79 18.52 0.29
CA GLU A 39 9.45 17.93 0.20
C GLU A 39 8.35 18.97 0.42
N GLU A 40 8.52 19.90 1.37
CA GLU A 40 7.53 20.96 1.64
C GLU A 40 7.43 21.95 0.47
N GLU A 41 8.57 22.27 -0.15
CA GLU A 41 8.62 23.10 -1.36
C GLU A 41 7.95 22.39 -2.55
N ASP A 42 8.15 21.09 -2.71
CA ASP A 42 7.52 20.28 -3.76
C ASP A 42 6.00 20.15 -3.55
N ASN A 43 5.59 19.87 -2.30
CA ASN A 43 4.18 19.83 -1.92
C ASN A 43 3.44 21.15 -2.21
N GLY A 44 4.15 22.29 -2.15
CA GLY A 44 3.62 23.61 -2.48
C GLY A 44 3.44 23.88 -3.98
N ARG A 45 4.15 23.15 -4.86
CA ARG A 45 4.08 23.34 -6.32
C ARG A 45 2.81 22.77 -6.95
N GLY A 46 2.13 21.86 -6.25
CA GLY A 46 0.93 21.19 -6.75
C GLY A 46 1.26 20.15 -7.83
N PHE A 47 0.22 19.60 -8.47
CA PHE A 47 0.42 18.57 -9.50
C PHE A 47 1.15 19.13 -10.71
N GLU A 48 2.20 18.45 -11.14
CA GLU A 48 2.92 18.78 -12.37
C GLU A 48 1.99 18.68 -13.58
N ASP A 49 1.88 19.77 -14.36
CA ASP A 49 1.03 19.86 -15.54
C ASP A 49 1.73 19.28 -16.78
N GLU A 50 2.18 18.03 -16.64
CA GLU A 50 2.86 17.33 -17.72
C GLU A 50 1.83 16.73 -18.71
N PRO A 51 2.08 16.81 -20.03
CA PRO A 51 1.26 16.16 -21.04
C PRO A 51 1.04 14.66 -20.76
N GLU A 52 2.05 13.99 -20.20
CA GLU A 52 2.07 12.60 -19.78
C GLU A 52 1.05 12.35 -18.66
N SER A 53 0.98 13.21 -17.65
CA SER A 53 0.00 13.16 -16.55
C SER A 53 -1.44 13.25 -17.07
N ARG A 54 -1.68 14.15 -18.04
CA ARG A 54 -3.01 14.27 -18.68
C ARG A 54 -3.38 13.03 -19.51
N ARG A 55 -2.41 12.44 -20.23
CA ARG A 55 -2.62 11.20 -21.00
C ARG A 55 -2.93 10.04 -20.08
N LEU A 56 -2.20 9.90 -18.97
CA LEU A 56 -2.44 8.88 -17.97
C LEU A 56 -3.82 9.03 -17.34
N GLY A 57 -4.20 10.24 -16.91
CA GLY A 57 -5.54 10.50 -16.37
C GLY A 57 -6.65 10.13 -17.35
N THR A 58 -6.53 10.55 -18.61
CA THR A 58 -7.48 10.19 -19.67
C THR A 58 -7.59 8.68 -19.86
N TYR A 59 -6.46 7.98 -19.89
CA TYR A 59 -6.39 6.54 -20.03
C TYR A 59 -7.07 5.82 -18.85
N LEU A 60 -6.77 6.22 -17.62
CA LEU A 60 -7.36 5.65 -16.41
C LEU A 60 -8.88 5.89 -16.37
N HIS A 61 -9.35 7.09 -16.70
CA HIS A 61 -10.78 7.39 -16.77
C HIS A 61 -11.51 6.50 -17.78
N ARG A 62 -10.88 6.22 -18.92
CA ARG A 62 -11.43 5.29 -19.91
C ARG A 62 -11.54 3.88 -19.34
N LEU A 63 -10.48 3.35 -18.72
CA LEU A 63 -10.50 2.02 -18.11
C LEU A 63 -11.58 1.87 -17.03
N VAL A 64 -11.76 2.89 -16.19
CA VAL A 64 -12.82 2.90 -15.16
C VAL A 64 -14.19 2.80 -15.81
N ARG A 65 -14.47 3.62 -16.84
CA ARG A 65 -15.76 3.59 -17.56
C ARG A 65 -16.02 2.24 -18.22
N GLU A 66 -15.00 1.63 -18.84
CA GLU A 66 -15.11 0.30 -19.44
C GLU A 66 -15.34 -0.79 -18.37
N GLY A 67 -14.70 -0.67 -17.20
CA GLY A 67 -14.95 -1.53 -16.05
C GLY A 67 -16.39 -1.42 -15.53
N ASP A 68 -16.90 -0.20 -15.38
CA ASP A 68 -18.27 0.08 -14.96
C ASP A 68 -19.30 -0.51 -15.93
N ALA A 69 -19.11 -0.30 -17.24
CA ALA A 69 -20.00 -0.84 -18.26
C ALA A 69 -20.06 -2.38 -18.21
N ARG A 70 -18.92 -3.05 -18.03
CA ARG A 70 -18.87 -4.51 -17.89
C ARG A 70 -19.54 -5.01 -16.62
N ALA A 71 -19.41 -4.27 -15.51
CA ALA A 71 -20.11 -4.62 -14.28
C ALA A 71 -21.62 -4.48 -14.44
N ALA A 72 -22.08 -3.36 -15.02
CA ALA A 72 -23.48 -3.08 -15.27
C ALA A 72 -24.12 -4.11 -16.22
N ALA A 73 -23.41 -4.49 -17.28
CA ALA A 73 -23.84 -5.55 -18.20
C ALA A 73 -24.04 -6.91 -17.50
N ALA A 74 -23.33 -7.15 -16.39
CA ALA A 74 -23.49 -8.33 -15.55
C ALA A 74 -24.49 -8.14 -14.39
N GLY A 75 -25.26 -7.03 -14.38
CA GLY A 75 -26.19 -6.70 -13.30
C GLY A 75 -25.51 -6.34 -11.97
N ARG A 76 -24.23 -5.97 -11.99
CA ARG A 76 -23.41 -5.66 -10.81
C ARG A 76 -23.01 -4.19 -10.80
N GLN A 77 -22.71 -3.68 -9.60
CA GLN A 77 -22.09 -2.37 -9.42
C GLN A 77 -20.63 -2.52 -8.97
N VAL A 78 -19.75 -1.67 -9.48
CA VAL A 78 -18.34 -1.60 -9.03
C VAL A 78 -18.29 -0.83 -7.70
N PRO A 79 -17.63 -1.36 -6.64
CA PRO A 79 -17.41 -0.64 -5.40
C PRO A 79 -16.70 0.70 -5.63
N ARG A 80 -17.18 1.76 -4.98
CA ARG A 80 -16.61 3.11 -5.04
C ARG A 80 -15.90 3.51 -3.76
N THR A 81 -16.16 2.78 -2.67
CA THR A 81 -15.50 3.00 -1.39
C THR A 81 -14.80 1.74 -0.91
N ARG A 82 -13.82 1.92 -0.02
CA ARG A 82 -13.16 0.81 0.65
C ARG A 82 -14.17 -0.08 1.38
N ALA A 83 -15.17 0.51 2.05
CA ALA A 83 -16.20 -0.25 2.76
C ALA A 83 -16.98 -1.18 1.82
N GLN A 84 -17.45 -0.66 0.68
CA GLN A 84 -18.13 -1.46 -0.34
C GLN A 84 -17.21 -2.55 -0.94
N MET A 85 -15.91 -2.26 -1.09
CA MET A 85 -14.95 -3.25 -1.56
C MET A 85 -14.81 -4.40 -0.55
N MET A 86 -14.66 -4.07 0.74
CA MET A 86 -14.53 -5.06 1.82
C MET A 86 -15.81 -5.88 1.99
N GLU A 87 -16.98 -5.24 1.88
CA GLU A 87 -18.27 -5.93 1.89
C GLU A 87 -18.37 -6.94 0.73
N ARG A 88 -17.98 -6.52 -0.49
CA ARG A 88 -17.95 -7.41 -1.65
C ARG A 88 -16.97 -8.57 -1.50
N LEU A 89 -15.80 -8.33 -0.91
CA LEU A 89 -14.80 -9.37 -0.61
C LEU A 89 -15.33 -10.36 0.44
N ALA A 90 -15.96 -9.86 1.51
CA ALA A 90 -16.57 -10.70 2.53
C ALA A 90 -17.69 -11.57 1.94
N ALA A 91 -18.57 -10.99 1.12
CA ALA A 91 -19.63 -11.71 0.43
C ALA A 91 -19.08 -12.79 -0.54
N ALA A 92 -17.94 -12.54 -1.19
CA ALA A 92 -17.28 -13.53 -2.06
C ALA A 92 -16.55 -14.63 -1.28
N GLY A 93 -16.10 -14.36 -0.05
CA GLY A 93 -15.36 -15.30 0.80
C GLY A 93 -16.23 -16.24 1.64
N GLY A 94 -17.51 -15.93 1.85
CA GLY A 94 -18.44 -16.68 2.69
C GLY A 94 -19.14 -17.89 2.03
N GLY A 95 -18.76 -18.24 0.81
CA GLY A 95 -19.36 -19.34 0.03
C GLY A 95 -18.52 -20.61 -0.01
N ARG A 96 -17.96 -21.05 1.12
CA ARG A 96 -17.30 -22.36 1.26
C ARG A 96 -17.90 -23.14 2.42
#